data_AF-Q1GZY2-F1
#
_entry.id   AF-Q1GZY2-F1
#
_cell.length_a   1.000
_cell.length_b   1.000
_cell.length_c   1.000
_cell.angle_alpha   90.00
_cell.angle_beta   90.00
_cell.angle_gamma   90.00
#
_symmetry.space_group_name_H-M   'P 1'
#
loop_
_entity.id
_entity.type
_entity.pdbx_description
1 polymer ?
#
loop_
_entity_poly.entity_id
_entity_poly.type
_entity_poly.pdbx_seq_one_letter_code
_entity_poly.pdbx_strand_id
1 'polypeptide(L)'
;MTSQTIPINELRELLVSLGGWGEEHLEHVETDLDRANALLREAIGMLVDGFMAINRAAQAQQQILLSLSTSTQLSQQHIAEVAMYSRQIESEVNRVVTGMQFEDMTNQLLTRALARVSGLKLLLLAMADQHESLVAEHSREDIAAILQKMSESLNEKRTSMHRDLQSSVNQQHMGVGDIELF
;
A
#
# COMPACT_ATOMS: atom_id res chain seq x y z
N MET A 1 -13.83 -15.03 -53.22
CA MET A 1 -13.28 -14.11 -52.20
C MET A 1 -14.11 -14.30 -50.96
N THR A 2 -13.55 -14.98 -49.95
CA THR A 2 -14.24 -15.30 -48.70
C THR A 2 -14.38 -14.01 -47.89
N SER A 3 -15.59 -13.46 -47.84
CA SER A 3 -15.94 -12.40 -46.88
C SER A 3 -15.68 -12.96 -45.47
N GLN A 4 -14.57 -12.57 -44.85
CA GLN A 4 -14.30 -12.81 -43.44
C GLN A 4 -15.34 -12.03 -42.64
N THR A 5 -16.45 -12.67 -42.30
CA THR A 5 -17.43 -12.14 -41.36
C THR A 5 -16.75 -11.99 -40.01
N ILE A 6 -16.76 -10.77 -39.47
CA ILE A 6 -16.17 -10.49 -38.16
C ILE A 6 -17.10 -11.08 -37.10
N PRO A 7 -16.57 -11.87 -36.15
CA PRO A 7 -17.36 -12.50 -35.10
C PRO A 7 -17.71 -11.47 -34.01
N ILE A 8 -18.66 -10.58 -34.33
CA ILE A 8 -19.04 -9.42 -33.48
C ILE A 8 -19.70 -9.90 -32.18
N ASN A 9 -20.48 -10.97 -32.24
CA ASN A 9 -21.14 -11.52 -31.04
C ASN A 9 -20.12 -12.14 -30.08
N GLU A 10 -19.13 -12.85 -30.62
CA GLU A 10 -18.03 -13.44 -29.86
C GLU A 10 -17.11 -12.35 -29.28
N LEU A 11 -16.87 -11.26 -30.02
CA LEU A 11 -16.16 -10.10 -29.50
C LEU A 11 -16.93 -9.42 -28.37
N ARG A 12 -18.26 -9.27 -28.50
CA ARG A 12 -19.12 -8.72 -27.45
C ARG A 12 -19.10 -9.59 -26.20
N GLU A 13 -19.24 -10.90 -26.37
CA GLU A 13 -19.19 -11.88 -25.28
C GLU A 13 -17.82 -11.89 -24.59
N LEU A 14 -16.73 -11.77 -25.34
CA LEU A 14 -15.37 -11.63 -24.81
C LEU A 14 -15.22 -10.35 -23.97
N LEU A 15 -15.72 -9.20 -24.46
CA LEU A 15 -15.60 -7.93 -23.73
C LEU A 15 -16.44 -7.92 -22.45
N VAL A 16 -17.63 -8.49 -22.48
CA VAL A 16 -18.49 -8.64 -21.29
C VAL A 16 -17.87 -9.59 -20.28
N SER A 17 -17.38 -10.76 -20.73
CA SER A 17 -16.73 -11.73 -19.84
C SER A 17 -15.42 -11.22 -19.26
N LEU A 18 -14.60 -10.51 -20.06
CA LEU A 18 -13.36 -9.87 -19.59
C LEU A 18 -13.64 -8.76 -18.58
N GLY A 19 -14.67 -7.94 -18.83
CA GLY A 19 -15.12 -6.90 -17.91
C GLY A 19 -15.57 -7.48 -16.58
N GLY A 20 -16.46 -8.48 -16.61
CA GLY A 20 -16.99 -9.13 -15.40
C GLY A 20 -15.93 -9.90 -14.61
N TRP A 21 -15.11 -10.72 -15.28
CA TRP A 21 -14.03 -11.46 -14.61
C TRP A 21 -12.99 -10.54 -14.00
N GLY A 22 -12.63 -9.47 -14.71
CA GLY A 22 -11.68 -8.50 -14.22
C GLY A 22 -12.24 -7.62 -13.10
N GLU A 23 -13.54 -7.34 -13.09
CA GLU A 23 -14.21 -6.65 -11.98
C GLU A 23 -14.13 -7.48 -10.69
N GLU A 24 -14.54 -8.74 -10.76
CA GLU A 24 -14.51 -9.68 -9.62
C GLU A 24 -13.09 -9.87 -9.10
N HIS A 25 -12.11 -10.10 -10.00
CA HIS A 25 -10.74 -10.34 -9.59
C HIS A 25 -10.09 -9.10 -8.97
N LEU A 26 -10.33 -7.91 -9.52
CA LEU A 26 -9.79 -6.67 -8.96
C LEU A 26 -10.44 -6.30 -7.63
N GLU A 27 -11.72 -6.62 -7.43
CA GLU A 27 -12.39 -6.45 -6.13
C GLU A 27 -11.81 -7.36 -5.04
N HIS A 28 -11.49 -8.61 -5.37
CA HIS A 28 -10.77 -9.50 -4.46
C HIS A 28 -9.38 -8.97 -4.12
N VAL A 29 -8.62 -8.51 -5.13
CA VAL A 29 -7.29 -7.92 -4.91
C VAL A 29 -7.38 -6.65 -4.05
N GLU A 30 -8.38 -5.79 -4.28
CA GLU A 30 -8.61 -4.58 -3.46
C GLU A 30 -8.87 -4.96 -2.00
N THR A 31 -9.76 -5.92 -1.77
CA THR A 31 -10.08 -6.43 -0.42
C THR A 31 -8.85 -7.03 0.28
N ASP A 32 -8.05 -7.82 -0.44
CA ASP A 32 -6.84 -8.44 0.09
C ASP A 32 -5.77 -7.40 0.43
N LEU A 33 -5.60 -6.36 -0.40
CA LEU A 33 -4.67 -5.27 -0.14
C LEU A 33 -5.11 -4.44 1.07
N ASP A 34 -6.39 -4.14 1.21
CA ASP A 34 -6.93 -3.45 2.40
C ASP A 34 -6.71 -4.27 3.67
N ARG A 35 -7.00 -5.58 3.62
CA ARG A 35 -6.77 -6.48 4.75
C ARG A 35 -5.29 -6.60 5.08
N ALA A 36 -4.41 -6.72 4.08
CA ALA A 36 -2.97 -6.73 4.29
C ALA A 36 -2.49 -5.43 4.94
N ASN A 37 -3.07 -4.28 4.56
CA ASN A 37 -2.72 -2.99 5.16
C ASN A 37 -3.07 -2.95 6.64
N ALA A 38 -4.30 -3.38 6.97
CA ALA A 38 -4.76 -3.43 8.35
C ALA A 38 -3.89 -4.35 9.22
N LEU A 39 -3.60 -5.57 8.74
CA LEU A 39 -2.78 -6.54 9.46
C LEU A 39 -1.34 -6.07 9.65
N LEU A 40 -0.74 -5.42 8.64
CA LEU A 40 0.61 -4.86 8.75
C LEU A 40 0.66 -3.76 9.80
N ARG A 41 -0.30 -2.83 9.80
CA ARG A 41 -0.40 -1.76 10.80
C ARG A 41 -0.57 -2.31 12.21
N GLU A 42 -1.44 -3.29 12.39
CA GLU A 42 -1.67 -3.94 13.68
C GLU A 42 -0.40 -4.65 14.17
N ALA A 43 0.25 -5.44 13.30
CA ALA A 43 1.48 -6.15 13.65
C ALA A 43 2.62 -5.20 14.04
N ILE A 44 2.78 -4.10 13.31
CA ILE A 44 3.80 -3.08 13.61
C ILE A 44 3.48 -2.36 14.92
N GLY A 45 2.22 -1.99 15.14
CA GLY A 45 1.78 -1.40 16.42
C GLY A 45 2.08 -2.32 17.61
N MET A 46 1.74 -3.61 17.50
CA MET A 46 2.05 -4.59 18.54
C MET A 46 3.56 -4.75 18.80
N LEU A 47 4.39 -4.71 17.74
CA LEU A 47 5.85 -4.77 17.88
C LEU A 47 6.40 -3.56 18.61
N VAL A 48 5.92 -2.35 18.27
CA VAL A 48 6.33 -1.10 18.92
C VAL A 48 5.92 -1.10 20.39
N ASP A 49 4.67 -1.47 20.69
CA ASP A 49 4.16 -1.55 22.05
C ASP A 49 4.94 -2.55 22.90
N GLY A 50 5.22 -3.74 22.34
CA GLY A 50 6.03 -4.76 22.97
C GLY A 50 7.44 -4.27 23.28
N PHE A 51 8.09 -3.60 22.32
CA PHE A 51 9.44 -3.06 22.50
C PHE A 51 9.47 -1.97 23.59
N MET A 52 8.51 -1.06 23.59
CA MET A 52 8.39 -0.01 24.60
C MET A 52 8.11 -0.60 26.00
N ALA A 53 7.34 -1.68 26.09
CA ALA A 53 7.12 -2.39 27.34
C ALA A 53 8.41 -3.04 27.88
N ILE A 54 9.21 -3.67 27.01
CA ILE A 54 10.51 -4.24 27.37
C ILE A 54 11.46 -3.13 27.86
N ASN A 55 11.51 -1.99 27.16
CA ASN A 55 12.34 -0.86 27.57
C ASN A 55 11.93 -0.33 28.95
N ARG A 56 10.63 -0.13 29.21
CA ARG A 56 10.13 0.28 30.54
C ARG A 56 10.50 -0.72 31.64
N ALA A 57 10.37 -2.03 31.36
CA ALA A 57 10.74 -3.07 32.31
C ALA A 57 12.25 -3.07 32.60
N ALA A 58 13.08 -2.89 31.57
CA ALA A 58 14.53 -2.77 31.71
C ALA A 58 14.93 -1.53 32.54
N GLN A 59 14.30 -0.38 32.29
CA GLN A 59 14.51 0.85 33.06
C GLN A 59 14.10 0.67 34.53
N ALA A 60 12.96 0.03 34.80
CA ALA A 60 12.52 -0.27 36.16
C ALA A 60 13.49 -1.22 36.89
N GLN A 61 13.97 -2.27 36.20
CA GLN A 61 14.97 -3.18 36.74
C GLN A 61 16.29 -2.44 37.07
N GLN A 62 16.72 -1.52 36.22
CA GLN A 62 17.90 -0.69 36.47
C GLN A 62 17.72 0.21 37.70
N GLN A 63 16.56 0.86 37.86
CA GLN A 63 16.29 1.70 39.03
C GLN A 63 16.35 0.90 40.33
N ILE A 64 15.83 -0.34 40.33
CA ILE A 64 15.93 -1.26 41.46
C ILE A 64 17.39 -1.66 41.73
N LEU A 65 18.17 -1.96 40.69
CA LEU A 65 19.59 -2.32 40.87
C LEU A 65 20.42 -1.15 41.40
N LEU A 66 20.14 0.07 40.97
CA LEU A 66 20.79 1.28 41.48
C LEU A 66 20.41 1.59 42.94
N SER A 67 19.15 1.38 43.33
CA SER A 67 18.75 1.57 44.73
C SER A 67 19.36 0.49 45.63
N LEU A 68 19.45 -0.75 45.16
CA LEU A 68 20.13 -1.84 45.85
C LEU A 68 21.64 -1.61 45.95
N SER A 69 22.30 -0.99 44.95
CA SER A 69 23.73 -0.71 45.05
C SER A 69 24.07 0.38 46.05
N THR A 70 23.10 1.24 46.38
CA THR A 70 23.26 2.22 47.45
C THR A 70 23.11 1.59 48.84
N SER A 71 22.36 0.48 48.96
CA SER A 71 22.13 -0.23 50.22
C SER A 71 23.03 -1.45 50.45
N THR A 72 23.68 -1.96 49.40
CA THR A 72 24.40 -3.24 49.39
C THR A 72 25.70 -3.07 48.60
N GLN A 73 26.80 -3.75 48.98
CA GLN A 73 28.07 -3.74 48.24
C GLN A 73 27.96 -4.53 46.91
N LEU A 74 27.12 -4.07 45.99
CA LEU A 74 27.12 -4.52 44.60
C LEU A 74 28.41 -4.05 43.93
N SER A 75 29.02 -4.92 43.13
CA SER A 75 30.25 -4.56 42.42
C SER A 75 29.97 -3.41 41.45
N GLN A 76 30.84 -2.40 41.46
CA GLN A 76 30.81 -1.28 40.49
C GLN A 76 30.80 -1.77 39.04
N GLN A 77 31.41 -2.93 38.77
CA GLN A 77 31.43 -3.55 37.45
C GLN A 77 30.02 -3.99 37.01
N HIS A 78 29.24 -4.63 37.87
CA HIS A 78 27.87 -5.05 37.52
C HIS A 78 26.94 -3.84 37.31
N ILE A 79 27.13 -2.76 38.08
CA ILE A 79 26.37 -1.51 37.88
C ILE A 79 26.70 -0.89 36.52
N ALA A 80 27.97 -0.88 36.14
CA ALA A 80 28.43 -0.37 34.84
C ALA A 80 27.89 -1.22 33.67
N GLU A 81 27.87 -2.55 33.81
CA GLU A 81 27.30 -3.46 32.80
C GLU A 81 25.80 -3.22 32.59
N VAL A 82 25.02 -3.06 33.68
CA VAL A 82 23.59 -2.76 33.59
C VAL A 82 23.33 -1.42 32.91
N ALA A 83 24.12 -0.38 33.24
CA ALA A 83 24.02 0.92 32.59
C ALA A 83 24.44 0.89 31.10
N MET A 84 25.34 -0.01 30.72
CA MET A 84 25.69 -0.24 29.33
C MET A 84 24.54 -0.90 28.56
N TYR A 85 23.96 -1.98 29.09
CA TYR A 85 22.84 -2.67 28.45
C TYR A 85 21.61 -1.78 28.31
N SER A 86 21.35 -0.90 29.28
CA SER A 86 20.24 0.05 29.20
C SER A 86 20.40 1.05 28.05
N ARG A 87 21.59 1.65 27.90
CA ARG A 87 21.90 2.52 26.74
C ARG A 87 21.80 1.78 25.41
N GLN A 88 22.16 0.50 25.40
CA GLN A 88 22.02 -0.33 24.21
C GLN A 88 20.54 -0.58 23.88
N ILE A 89 19.69 -0.85 24.88
CA ILE A 89 18.25 -0.97 24.69
C ILE A 89 17.66 0.33 24.14
N GLU A 90 17.99 1.50 24.72
CA GLU A 90 17.54 2.81 24.22
C GLU A 90 17.95 3.06 22.76
N SER A 91 19.19 2.71 22.39
CA SER A 91 19.66 2.79 21.01
C SER A 91 18.83 1.88 20.08
N GLU A 92 18.52 0.66 20.50
CA GLU A 92 17.66 -0.24 19.74
C GLU A 92 16.21 0.25 19.68
N VAL A 93 15.67 0.92 20.72
CA VAL A 93 14.35 1.60 20.67
C VAL A 93 14.35 2.63 19.54
N ASN A 94 15.35 3.50 19.51
CA ASN A 94 15.43 4.55 18.48
C ASN A 94 15.54 3.96 17.08
N ARG A 95 16.21 2.82 16.91
CA ARG A 95 16.24 2.10 15.63
C ARG A 95 14.88 1.54 15.24
N VAL A 96 14.12 0.99 16.18
CA VAL A 96 12.73 0.53 15.95
C VAL A 96 11.82 1.70 15.59
N VAL A 97 11.96 2.83 16.28
CA VAL A 97 11.23 4.08 15.98
C VAL A 97 11.56 4.59 14.58
N THR A 98 12.83 4.55 14.19
CA THR A 98 13.25 4.86 12.81
C THR A 98 12.66 3.84 11.82
N GLY A 99 12.51 2.57 12.23
CA GLY A 99 11.80 1.52 11.52
C GLY A 99 10.33 1.85 11.22
N MET A 100 9.65 2.68 12.01
CA MET A 100 8.29 3.16 11.68
C MET A 100 8.25 4.00 10.40
N GLN A 101 9.38 4.54 9.93
CA GLN A 101 9.42 5.15 8.59
C GLN A 101 9.21 4.12 7.47
N PHE A 102 9.64 2.86 7.68
CA PHE A 102 9.32 1.77 6.76
C PHE A 102 7.84 1.42 6.78
N GLU A 103 7.16 1.54 7.92
CA GLU A 103 5.70 1.40 7.98
C GLU A 103 5.03 2.43 7.08
N ASP A 104 5.39 3.71 7.23
CA ASP A 104 4.79 4.78 6.44
C ASP A 104 5.06 4.58 4.94
N MET A 105 6.29 4.23 4.56
CA MET A 105 6.63 3.89 3.18
C MET A 105 5.85 2.68 2.65
N THR A 106 5.63 1.65 3.46
CA THR A 106 4.88 0.44 3.09
C THR A 106 3.40 0.77 2.91
N ASN A 107 2.82 1.53 3.84
CA ASN A 107 1.45 2.00 3.74
C ASN A 107 1.26 2.87 2.48
N GLN A 108 2.19 3.78 2.18
CA GLN A 108 2.14 4.55 0.93
C GLN A 108 2.19 3.66 -0.31
N LEU A 109 3.06 2.64 -0.33
CA LEU A 109 3.12 1.68 -1.45
C LEU A 109 1.79 0.93 -1.61
N LEU A 110 1.17 0.54 -0.50
CA LEU A 110 -0.07 -0.21 -0.49
C LEU A 110 -1.27 0.64 -0.92
N THR A 111 -1.38 1.88 -0.43
CA THR A 111 -2.36 2.85 -0.91
C THR A 111 -2.21 3.11 -2.41
N ARG A 112 -0.97 3.18 -2.93
CA ARG A 112 -0.72 3.28 -4.38
C ARG A 112 -1.16 2.04 -5.13
N ALA A 113 -0.95 0.85 -4.57
CA ALA A 113 -1.39 -0.40 -5.19
C ALA A 113 -2.92 -0.46 -5.27
N LEU A 114 -3.62 -0.11 -4.18
CA LEU A 114 -5.07 0.03 -4.13
C LEU A 114 -5.59 0.99 -5.20
N ALA A 115 -5.08 2.22 -5.23
CA ALA A 115 -5.49 3.22 -6.23
C ALA A 115 -5.29 2.75 -7.69
N ARG A 116 -4.22 1.96 -7.95
CA ARG A 116 -4.00 1.36 -9.27
C ARG A 116 -5.02 0.26 -9.59
N VAL A 117 -5.35 -0.58 -8.61
CA VAL A 117 -6.34 -1.67 -8.75
C VAL A 117 -7.73 -1.08 -9.00
N SER A 118 -8.18 -0.13 -8.18
CA SER A 118 -9.48 0.54 -8.38
C SER A 118 -9.52 1.27 -9.72
N GLY A 119 -8.42 1.90 -10.14
CA GLY A 119 -8.30 2.52 -11.46
C GLY A 119 -8.41 1.53 -12.63
N LEU A 120 -7.78 0.35 -12.51
CA LEU A 120 -7.94 -0.74 -13.47
C LEU A 120 -9.37 -1.28 -13.52
N LYS A 121 -10.06 -1.36 -12.37
CA LYS A 121 -11.47 -1.78 -12.30
C LYS A 121 -12.36 -0.81 -13.09
N LEU A 122 -12.18 0.49 -12.90
CA LEU A 122 -12.90 1.51 -13.65
C LEU A 122 -12.61 1.47 -15.17
N LEU A 123 -11.38 1.12 -15.57
CA LEU A 123 -11.04 0.94 -16.99
C LEU A 123 -11.78 -0.25 -17.58
N LEU A 124 -11.79 -1.40 -16.89
CA LEU A 124 -12.48 -2.61 -17.36
C LEU A 124 -13.99 -2.42 -17.42
N LEU A 125 -14.58 -1.69 -16.48
CA LEU A 125 -16.00 -1.32 -16.52
C LEU A 125 -16.32 -0.40 -17.71
N ALA A 126 -15.48 0.59 -17.98
CA ALA A 126 -15.66 1.47 -19.15
C ALA A 126 -15.50 0.72 -20.48
N MET A 127 -14.64 -0.30 -20.52
CA MET A 127 -14.52 -1.20 -21.68
C MET A 127 -15.75 -2.09 -21.83
N ALA A 128 -16.24 -2.65 -20.72
CA ALA A 128 -17.44 -3.45 -20.71
C ALA A 128 -18.60 -2.62 -21.24
N ASP A 129 -18.85 -1.41 -20.74
CA ASP A 129 -19.96 -0.54 -21.16
C ASP A 129 -20.00 -0.24 -22.67
N GLN A 130 -18.85 -0.12 -23.33
CA GLN A 130 -18.76 0.15 -24.78
C GLN A 130 -19.15 -1.05 -25.67
N HIS A 131 -19.38 -2.24 -25.11
CA HIS A 131 -19.83 -3.43 -25.84
C HIS A 131 -21.20 -3.24 -26.53
N GLU A 132 -22.06 -2.37 -25.99
CA GLU A 132 -23.39 -2.09 -26.56
C GLU A 132 -23.31 -1.40 -27.93
N SER A 133 -22.20 -0.71 -28.21
CA SER A 133 -21.96 -0.08 -29.51
C SER A 133 -21.59 -1.09 -30.61
N LEU A 134 -21.41 -2.38 -30.28
CA LEU A 134 -21.07 -3.44 -31.24
C LEU A 134 -22.32 -4.20 -31.70
N VAL A 135 -22.90 -3.75 -32.82
CA VAL A 135 -24.03 -4.40 -33.51
C VAL A 135 -23.56 -5.34 -34.62
N ALA A 136 -24.24 -6.48 -34.79
CA ALA A 136 -23.91 -7.51 -35.77
C ALA A 136 -23.97 -7.05 -37.25
N GLU A 137 -24.61 -5.92 -37.53
CA GLU A 137 -24.77 -5.34 -38.87
C GLU A 137 -23.61 -4.39 -39.27
N HIS A 138 -22.67 -4.12 -38.36
CA HIS A 138 -21.55 -3.23 -38.64
C HIS A 138 -20.59 -3.79 -39.69
N SER A 139 -20.11 -2.91 -40.56
CA SER A 139 -19.04 -3.23 -41.49
C SER A 139 -17.70 -3.40 -40.75
N ARG A 140 -16.72 -3.98 -41.44
CA ARG A 140 -15.35 -4.10 -40.91
C ARG A 140 -14.73 -2.76 -40.55
N GLU A 141 -15.04 -1.72 -41.31
CA GLU A 141 -14.55 -0.36 -41.10
C GLU A 141 -15.20 0.27 -39.85
N ASP A 142 -16.49 0.02 -39.63
CA ASP A 142 -17.21 0.48 -38.44
C ASP A 142 -16.65 -0.15 -37.16
N ILE A 143 -16.40 -1.47 -37.17
CA ILE A 143 -15.83 -2.19 -36.02
C ILE A 143 -14.40 -1.72 -35.74
N ALA A 144 -13.60 -1.50 -36.78
CA ALA A 144 -12.26 -0.94 -36.63
C ALA A 144 -12.30 0.47 -36.01
N ALA A 145 -13.25 1.31 -36.42
CA ALA A 145 -13.44 2.64 -35.84
C ALA A 145 -13.86 2.58 -34.36
N ILE A 146 -14.75 1.65 -33.99
CA ILE A 146 -15.17 1.45 -32.59
C ILE A 146 -14.00 0.98 -31.73
N LEU A 147 -13.23 -0.01 -32.19
CA LEU A 147 -12.04 -0.50 -31.48
C LEU A 147 -10.96 0.57 -31.35
N GLN A 148 -10.77 1.40 -32.39
CA GLN A 148 -9.85 2.53 -32.35
C GLN A 148 -10.28 3.56 -31.29
N LYS A 149 -11.56 3.91 -31.25
CA LYS A 149 -12.12 4.83 -30.24
C LYS A 149 -12.00 4.28 -28.82
N MET A 150 -12.21 2.97 -28.65
CA MET A 150 -12.02 2.26 -27.39
C MET A 150 -10.56 2.32 -26.93
N SER A 151 -9.62 2.06 -27.84
CA SER A 151 -8.17 2.18 -27.60
C SER A 151 -7.76 3.60 -27.20
N GLU A 152 -8.29 4.62 -27.88
CA GLU A 152 -8.04 6.03 -27.57
C GLU A 152 -8.56 6.41 -26.18
N SER A 153 -9.81 6.06 -25.88
CA SER A 153 -10.42 6.29 -24.55
C SER A 153 -9.64 5.60 -23.42
N LEU A 154 -9.13 4.39 -23.67
CA LEU A 154 -8.28 3.67 -22.70
C LEU A 154 -6.96 4.37 -22.47
N ASN A 155 -6.34 4.86 -23.54
CA ASN A 155 -5.07 5.57 -23.47
C ASN A 155 -5.20 6.91 -22.73
N GLU A 156 -6.29 7.64 -22.96
CA GLU A 156 -6.61 8.87 -22.23
C GLU A 156 -6.82 8.60 -20.74
N LYS A 157 -7.63 7.61 -20.39
CA LYS A 157 -7.89 7.29 -18.98
C LYS A 157 -6.64 6.75 -18.27
N ARG A 158 -5.81 5.96 -18.96
CA ARG A 158 -4.48 5.52 -18.48
C ARG A 158 -3.56 6.71 -18.17
N THR A 159 -3.49 7.71 -19.06
CA THR A 159 -2.65 8.90 -18.84
C THR A 159 -3.21 9.82 -17.76
N SER A 160 -4.53 9.95 -17.62
CA SER A 160 -5.16 10.66 -16.49
C SER A 160 -4.82 10.00 -15.16
N MET A 161 -5.03 8.69 -15.05
CA MET A 161 -4.74 7.92 -13.84
C MET A 161 -3.26 8.02 -13.44
N HIS A 162 -2.34 8.03 -14.42
CA HIS A 162 -0.92 8.25 -14.15
C HIS A 162 -0.62 9.66 -13.61
N ARG A 163 -1.29 10.70 -14.14
CA ARG A 163 -1.13 12.09 -13.67
C ARG A 163 -1.73 12.31 -12.28
N ASP A 164 -2.88 11.74 -12.00
CA ASP A 164 -3.53 11.85 -10.69
C ASP A 164 -2.66 11.19 -9.61
N LEU A 165 -2.08 10.02 -9.92
CA LEU A 165 -1.09 9.36 -9.06
C LEU A 165 0.20 10.18 -8.86
N GLN A 166 0.65 10.94 -9.85
CA GLN A 166 1.84 11.81 -9.74
C GLN A 166 1.55 13.12 -8.99
N SER A 167 0.35 13.70 -9.14
CA SER A 167 -0.01 14.95 -8.47
C SER A 167 -0.25 14.77 -6.97
N SER A 168 -0.79 13.61 -6.56
CA SER A 168 -0.90 13.20 -5.16
C SER A 168 0.46 13.11 -4.44
N VAL A 169 1.58 13.03 -5.17
CA VAL A 169 2.96 12.94 -4.61
C VAL A 169 3.50 14.31 -4.19
N ASN A 170 3.00 15.42 -4.76
CA ASN A 170 3.54 16.76 -4.46
C ASN A 170 3.01 17.38 -3.15
N GLN A 171 2.10 16.71 -2.43
CA GLN A 171 1.49 17.25 -1.20
C GLN A 171 1.85 16.49 0.09
N GLN A 172 3.01 15.84 0.18
CA GLN A 172 3.41 15.14 1.41
C GLN A 172 4.85 15.38 1.85
N HIS A 173 5.32 16.63 1.74
CA HIS A 173 6.45 17.09 2.56
C HIS A 173 5.95 18.03 3.66
N MET A 174 5.49 17.45 4.77
CA MET A 174 5.42 18.14 6.07
C MET A 174 6.75 17.95 6.83
N GLY A 175 7.84 18.25 6.15
CA GLY A 175 9.20 18.25 6.69
C GLY A 175 9.71 19.65 7.03
N VAL A 176 8.84 20.56 7.49
CA VAL A 176 9.26 21.82 8.13
C VAL A 176 8.26 22.16 9.24
N GLY A 177 8.42 21.50 10.37
CA GLY A 177 7.91 21.92 11.66
C GLY A 177 8.92 21.42 12.67
N ASP A 178 9.69 22.34 13.27
CA ASP A 178 10.58 22.04 14.38
C ASP A 178 9.84 21.17 15.40
N ILE A 179 10.32 19.94 15.60
CA ILE A 179 9.96 19.19 16.78
C ILE A 179 10.86 19.74 17.88
N GLU A 180 10.36 20.75 18.60
CA GLU A 180 10.89 21.09 19.92
C GLU A 180 10.69 19.86 20.82
N LEU A 181 11.76 19.10 21.00
CA LEU A 181 11.89 18.10 22.05
C LEU A 181 11.94 18.84 23.39
N PHE A 182 10.84 18.82 24.13
CA PHE A 182 10.83 19.07 25.57
C PHE A 182 11.25 17.79 26.31
#